data_AF-A0A9E2G766-F1
#
_entry.id   AF-A0A9E2G766-F1
#
_cell.length_a   1.000
_cell.length_b   1.000
_cell.length_c   1.000
_cell.angle_alpha   90.00
_cell.angle_beta   90.00
_cell.angle_gamma   90.00
#
_symmetry.space_group_name_H-M   'P 1'
#
loop_
_entity.id
_entity.type
_entity.pdbx_description
1 polymer ?
#
loop_
_entity_poly.entity_id
_entity_poly.type
_entity_poly.pdbx_seq_one_letter_code
_entity_poly.pdbx_strand_id
1 'polypeptide(L)'
;SEEKYSLVSQIRRATVSVPSNIVEGFTRKYSKESKKFYNYAQGSLEEVKYQLLVSRDLKYISKERYNEITDLANEVGKMLNGWMKKQVVK
;
A
#
# COMPACT_ATOMS: atom_id res chain seq x y z
N SER A 1 5.41 -6.34 -23.72
CA SER A 1 6.34 -7.36 -23.21
C SER A 1 5.71 -8.03 -22.00
N GLU A 2 6.06 -9.29 -21.77
CA GLU A 2 5.65 -10.10 -20.60
C GLU A 2 5.90 -9.39 -19.26
N GLU A 3 7.00 -8.64 -19.17
CA GLU A 3 7.39 -7.83 -18.01
C GLU A 3 6.32 -6.79 -17.61
N LYS A 4 5.71 -6.10 -18.59
CA LYS A 4 4.65 -5.11 -18.32
C LYS A 4 3.40 -5.78 -17.72
N TYR A 5 3.05 -6.99 -18.18
CA TYR A 5 1.92 -7.74 -17.64
C TYR A 5 2.21 -8.23 -16.21
N SER A 6 3.43 -8.73 -15.97
CA SER A 6 3.87 -9.14 -14.64
C SER A 6 3.82 -7.96 -13.66
N LEU A 7 4.35 -6.80 -14.05
CA LEU A 7 4.37 -5.58 -13.26
C LEU A 7 2.96 -5.08 -12.90
N VAL A 8 2.08 -5.01 -13.90
CA VAL A 8 0.67 -4.64 -13.69
C VAL A 8 -0.02 -5.60 -12.73
N SER A 9 0.25 -6.92 -12.85
CA SER A 9 -0.34 -7.91 -11.95
C SER A 9 0.15 -7.73 -10.49
N GLN A 10 1.43 -7.44 -10.31
CA GLN A 10 2.03 -7.22 -8.99
C GLN A 10 1.46 -5.96 -8.34
N ILE A 11 1.39 -4.84 -9.08
CA ILE A 11 0.78 -3.59 -8.61
C ILE A 11 -0.67 -3.81 -8.20
N ARG A 12 -1.48 -4.46 -9.05
CA ARG A 12 -2.89 -4.72 -8.73
C ARG A 12 -3.06 -5.53 -7.43
N ARG A 13 -2.26 -6.59 -7.26
CA ARG A 13 -2.30 -7.41 -6.04
C ARG A 13 -1.92 -6.61 -4.80
N ALA A 14 -0.80 -5.87 -4.85
CA ALA A 14 -0.34 -5.05 -3.74
C ALA A 14 -1.37 -3.96 -3.39
N THR A 15 -1.91 -3.24 -4.38
CA THR A 15 -2.93 -2.20 -4.18
C THR A 15 -4.21 -2.75 -3.55
N VAL A 16 -4.69 -3.92 -3.97
CA VAL A 16 -5.88 -4.55 -3.36
C VAL A 16 -5.57 -5.07 -1.95
N SER A 17 -4.34 -5.53 -1.70
CA SER A 17 -3.93 -6.04 -0.40
C SER A 17 -3.92 -4.98 0.71
N VAL A 18 -3.68 -3.70 0.38
CA VAL A 18 -3.73 -2.59 1.35
C VAL A 18 -5.10 -2.50 2.07
N PRO A 19 -6.23 -2.25 1.37
CA PRO A 19 -7.53 -2.19 2.03
C PRO A 19 -7.98 -3.55 2.59
N SER A 20 -7.64 -4.67 1.94
CA SER A 20 -7.98 -6.01 2.46
C SER A 20 -7.38 -6.25 3.85
N ASN A 21 -6.10 -5.93 4.04
CA ASN A 21 -5.45 -6.04 5.34
C ASN A 21 -6.00 -5.04 6.38
N ILE A 22 -6.39 -3.82 5.97
CA ILE A 22 -7.03 -2.86 6.89
C ILE A 22 -8.36 -3.43 7.42
N VAL A 23 -9.21 -3.95 6.53
CA VAL A 23 -10.49 -4.55 6.89
C VAL A 23 -10.27 -5.78 7.78
N GLU A 24 -9.31 -6.64 7.44
CA GLU A 24 -9.01 -7.83 8.23
C GLU A 24 -8.45 -7.48 9.62
N GLY A 25 -7.66 -6.41 9.74
CA GLY A 25 -7.22 -5.91 11.03
C GLY A 25 -8.36 -5.34 11.87
N PHE A 26 -9.32 -4.67 11.24
CA PHE A 26 -10.50 -4.11 11.90
C PHE A 26 -11.42 -5.19 12.51
N THR A 27 -11.50 -6.37 11.90
CA THR A 27 -12.32 -7.47 12.42
C THR A 27 -11.67 -8.24 13.58
N ARG A 28 -10.39 -7.98 13.90
CA ARG A 28 -9.70 -8.68 15.00
C ARG A 28 -10.13 -8.17 16.37
N LYS A 29 -10.31 -9.12 17.30
CA LYS A 29 -10.73 -8.85 18.68
C LYS A 29 -9.59 -8.28 19.54
N TYR A 30 -8.35 -8.71 19.28
CA TYR A 30 -7.19 -8.35 20.09
C TYR A 30 -6.27 -7.36 19.37
N SER A 31 -5.79 -6.36 20.10
CA SER A 31 -4.95 -5.27 19.56
C SER A 31 -3.63 -5.76 18.93
N LYS A 32 -3.06 -6.85 19.44
CA LYS A 32 -1.84 -7.45 18.88
C LYS A 32 -2.08 -8.05 17.49
N GLU A 33 -3.23 -8.68 17.28
CA GLU A 33 -3.59 -9.28 16.00
C GLU A 33 -3.94 -8.21 14.97
N SER A 34 -4.74 -7.20 15.35
CA SER A 34 -5.09 -6.09 14.43
C SER A 34 -3.85 -5.34 13.94
N LYS A 35 -2.88 -5.06 14.83
CA LYS A 35 -1.59 -4.43 14.47
C LYS A 35 -0.81 -5.23 13.44
N LYS A 36 -0.83 -6.56 13.50
CA LYS A 36 -0.16 -7.41 12.52
C LYS A 36 -0.72 -7.17 11.11
N PHE A 37 -2.04 -7.08 10.98
CA PHE A 37 -2.68 -6.77 9.70
C PHE A 37 -2.41 -5.33 9.23
N TYR A 38 -2.39 -4.35 10.12
CA TYR A 38 -2.02 -2.99 9.72
C TYR A 38 -0.57 -2.89 9.24
N ASN A 39 0.35 -3.65 9.83
CA ASN A 39 1.72 -3.77 9.34
C ASN A 39 1.76 -4.41 7.94
N TYR A 40 0.91 -5.40 7.66
CA TYR A 40 0.78 -5.97 6.31
C TYR A 40 0.23 -4.97 5.31
N ALA A 41 -0.78 -4.19 5.68
CA ALA A 41 -1.28 -3.09 4.84
C ALA A 41 -0.18 -2.07 4.53
N GLN A 42 0.65 -1.72 5.52
CA GLN A 42 1.79 -0.81 5.32
C GLN A 42 2.83 -1.44 4.38
N GLY A 43 3.15 -2.73 4.55
CA GLY A 43 4.05 -3.45 3.65
C GLY A 43 3.57 -3.44 2.20
N SER A 44 2.30 -3.78 1.97
CA SER A 44 1.71 -3.72 0.62
C SER A 44 1.69 -2.31 0.03
N LEU A 45 1.51 -1.27 0.85
CA LEU A 45 1.59 0.12 0.38
C LEU A 45 3.01 0.50 -0.07
N GLU A 46 4.04 0.07 0.66
CA GLU A 46 5.43 0.29 0.26
C GLU A 46 5.79 -0.49 -1.01
N GLU A 47 5.25 -1.70 -1.18
CA GLU A 47 5.36 -2.44 -2.44
C GLU A 47 4.75 -1.65 -3.61
N VAL A 48 3.54 -1.08 -3.45
CA VAL A 48 2.93 -0.23 -4.48
C VAL A 48 3.84 0.95 -4.85
N LYS A 49 4.38 1.67 -3.87
CA LYS A 49 5.28 2.82 -4.11
C LYS A 49 6.54 2.39 -4.86
N TYR A 50 7.14 1.26 -4.50
CA TYR A 50 8.29 0.73 -5.20
C TYR A 50 7.96 0.37 -6.65
N GLN A 51 6.82 -0.29 -6.89
CA GLN A 51 6.41 -0.65 -8.26
C GLN A 51 6.07 0.59 -9.12
N LEU A 52 5.58 1.67 -8.52
CA LEU A 52 5.41 2.97 -9.19
C LEU A 52 6.76 3.58 -9.58
N LEU A 53 7.75 3.50 -8.69
CA LEU A 53 9.12 3.94 -8.96
C LEU A 53 9.70 3.18 -10.16
N VAL A 54 9.62 1.84 -10.15
CA VAL A 54 10.07 1.00 -11.26
C VAL A 54 9.31 1.34 -12.55
N SER A 55 7.99 1.53 -12.48
CA SER A 55 7.17 1.90 -13.64
C SER A 55 7.60 3.23 -14.27
N ARG A 56 8.00 4.20 -13.45
CA ARG A 56 8.54 5.49 -13.91
C ARG A 56 9.90 5.31 -14.56
N ASP A 57 10.80 4.56 -13.93
CA ASP A 57 12.18 4.38 -14.42
C ASP A 57 12.22 3.63 -15.76
N LEU A 58 11.29 2.69 -15.94
CA LEU A 58 11.05 2.00 -17.22
C LEU A 58 10.24 2.85 -18.22
N LYS A 59 9.93 4.10 -17.89
CA LYS A 59 9.14 5.05 -18.71
C LYS A 59 7.76 4.53 -19.11
N TYR A 60 7.16 3.66 -18.29
CA TYR A 60 5.79 3.17 -18.50
C TYR A 60 4.72 4.18 -18.05
N ILE A 61 5.09 5.09 -17.16
CA ILE A 61 4.29 6.24 -16.72
C ILE A 61 5.14 7.51 -16.78
N SER A 62 4.49 8.67 -16.97
CA SER A 62 5.18 9.96 -16.94
C SER A 62 5.59 10.33 -15.50
N LYS A 63 6.49 11.30 -15.36
CA LYS A 63 6.88 11.83 -14.05
C LYS A 63 5.70 12.47 -13.32
N GLU A 64 4.84 13.17 -14.06
CA GLU A 64 3.63 13.82 -13.53
C GLU A 64 2.68 12.78 -12.98
N ARG A 65 2.43 11.70 -13.74
CA ARG A 65 1.56 10.60 -13.30
C ARG A 65 2.15 9.84 -12.12
N TYR A 66 3.47 9.62 -12.12
CA TYR A 66 4.17 9.04 -10.97
C TYR A 66 3.98 9.89 -9.70
N ASN A 67 4.18 11.20 -9.79
CA ASN A 67 4.02 12.12 -8.65
C ASN A 67 2.58 12.09 -8.13
N GLU A 68 1.59 12.22 -9.01
CA GLU A 68 0.16 12.20 -8.64
C GLU A 68 -0.21 10.93 -7.86
N ILE A 69 0.16 9.75 -8.36
CA ILE A 69 -0.18 8.48 -7.71
C ILE A 69 0.63 8.30 -6.42
N THR A 70 1.89 8.73 -6.40
CA THR A 70 2.75 8.63 -5.21
C THR A 70 2.25 9.53 -4.08
N ASP A 71 1.72 10.71 -4.40
CA ASP A 71 1.10 11.61 -3.42
C ASP A 71 -0.15 10.98 -2.78
N LEU A 72 -1.00 10.33 -3.58
CA LEU A 72 -2.13 9.54 -3.07
C LEU A 72 -1.66 8.38 -2.17
N ALA A 73 -0.64 7.64 -2.59
CA ALA A 73 -0.07 6.56 -1.77
C ALA A 73 0.52 7.08 -0.45
N ASN A 74 1.14 8.26 -0.46
CA ASN A 74 1.66 8.91 0.73
C ASN A 74 0.54 9.37 1.67
N GLU A 75 -0.57 9.89 1.14
CA GLU A 75 -1.75 10.24 1.92
C GLU A 75 -2.33 9.00 2.63
N VAL A 76 -2.52 7.89 1.90
CA VAL A 76 -2.96 6.61 2.49
C VAL A 76 -2.01 6.17 3.60
N GLY A 77 -0.70 6.29 3.38
CA GLY A 77 0.30 5.96 4.40
C GLY A 77 0.19 6.83 5.66
N LYS A 78 -0.08 8.13 5.51
CA LYS A 78 -0.30 9.03 6.66
C LYS A 78 -1.56 8.62 7.43
N MET A 79 -2.65 8.31 6.73
CA MET A 79 -3.91 7.86 7.34
C MET A 79 -3.73 6.54 8.10
N LEU A 80 -3.06 5.56 7.49
CA LEU A 80 -2.79 4.26 8.10
C LEU A 80 -1.92 4.39 9.35
N ASN A 81 -0.84 5.18 9.28
CA ASN A 81 0.02 5.44 10.44
C ASN A 81 -0.73 6.17 11.56
N GLY A 82 -1.56 7.15 11.21
CA GLY A 82 -2.43 7.84 12.16
C GLY A 82 -3.40 6.89 12.85
N TRP A 83 -4.00 5.97 12.09
CA TRP A 83 -4.87 4.92 12.62
C TRP A 83 -4.12 3.98 13.57
N MET A 84 -2.97 3.45 13.15
CA MET A 84 -2.17 2.53 13.94
C MET A 84 -1.75 3.11 15.29
N LYS A 85 -1.36 4.39 15.33
CA LYS A 85 -1.02 5.08 16.59
C LYS A 85 -2.18 5.08 17.58
N LYS A 86 -3.43 5.27 17.11
CA LYS A 86 -4.63 5.24 17.97
C LYS A 86 -4.94 3.84 18.51
N GLN A 87 -4.61 2.79 17.75
CA GLN A 87 -4.85 1.39 18.16
C GLN A 87 -3.88 0.89 19.25
N VAL A 88 -2.83 1.65 19.56
CA VAL A 88 -1.88 1.34 20.65
C VAL A 88 -2.41 1.82 22.02
N VAL A 89 -3.38 2.73 22.04
CA VAL A 89 -3.86 3.44 23.25
C VAL A 89 -5.16 2.83 23.82
N LYS A 90 -5.59 1.66 23.32
CA LYS A 90 -6.70 0.89 23.90
C LYS A 90 -6.20 -0.15 24.89
#